data_AF-A0A524GI08-F1
#
_entry.id   AF-A0A524GI08-F1
#
_cell.length_a   1.000
_cell.length_b   1.000
_cell.length_c   1.000
_cell.angle_alpha   90.00
_cell.angle_beta   90.00
_cell.angle_gamma   90.00
#
_symmetry.space_group_name_H-M   'P 1'
#
loop_
_entity.id
_entity.type
_entity.pdbx_description
1 polymer ?
#
loop_
_entity_poly.entity_id
_entity_poly.type
_entity_poly.pdbx_seq_one_letter_code
_entity_poly.pdbx_strand_id
1 'polypeptide(L)'
;MLELSMHVLDVVENSTRAGAKLVQIDISEDRDQDSLTIEITDDGSGMEPEVLKKVLDPFYTSKTVRRVGLGLPMFSHAAKRTGGSFSIESVKGKGTRISARFRHSHIDRQPLGDMADTMVTLIAGCPEVDFVYTHRNRDNTYIVDTREVKKELEDVPINNTRILQFIREDIKKGLKEIGADH
;
A
#
# COMPACT_ATOMS: atom_id res chain seq x y z
N MET A 1 1.88 13.29 12.95
CA MET A 1 2.31 13.76 11.61
C MET A 1 1.53 12.93 10.58
N LEU A 2 1.24 13.43 9.38
CA LEU A 2 0.64 12.57 8.35
C LEU A 2 1.72 11.66 7.75
N GLU A 3 1.45 10.36 7.67
CA GLU A 3 2.38 9.33 7.21
C GLU A 3 1.95 8.77 5.85
N LEU A 4 2.91 8.30 5.05
CA LEU A 4 2.62 7.66 3.75
C LEU A 4 1.89 6.32 3.93
N SER A 5 2.13 5.61 5.04
CA SER A 5 1.43 4.39 5.46
C SER A 5 -0.11 4.56 5.47
N MET A 6 -0.60 5.75 5.84
CA MET A 6 -2.03 6.07 5.80
C MET A 6 -2.57 6.18 4.37
N HIS A 7 -1.75 6.68 3.43
CA HIS A 7 -2.11 6.68 2.01
C HIS A 7 -2.12 5.26 1.44
N VAL A 8 -1.17 4.41 1.86
CA VAL A 8 -1.17 2.98 1.51
C VAL A 8 -2.46 2.31 2.01
N LEU A 9 -2.80 2.49 3.29
CA LEU A 9 -4.03 1.95 3.88
C LEU A 9 -5.28 2.40 3.10
N ASP A 10 -5.41 3.70 2.83
CA ASP A 10 -6.55 4.26 2.09
C ASP A 10 -6.69 3.71 0.67
N VAL A 11 -5.56 3.48 -0.03
CA VAL A 11 -5.55 2.92 -1.38
C VAL A 11 -5.93 1.44 -1.36
N VAL A 12 -5.28 0.66 -0.49
CA VAL A 12 -5.54 -0.78 -0.37
C VAL A 12 -6.99 -1.04 0.07
N GLU A 13 -7.56 -0.22 0.96
CA GLU A 13 -8.98 -0.28 1.29
C GLU A 13 -9.90 -0.06 0.07
N ASN A 14 -9.48 0.74 -0.91
CA ASN A 14 -10.27 0.89 -2.14
C ASN A 14 -10.16 -0.37 -3.00
N SER A 15 -8.99 -0.99 -3.06
CA SER A 15 -8.77 -2.28 -3.75
C SER A 15 -9.63 -3.39 -3.16
N THR A 16 -9.68 -3.52 -1.82
CA THR A 16 -10.53 -4.53 -1.15
C THR A 16 -12.01 -4.27 -1.41
N ARG A 17 -12.49 -3.02 -1.35
CA ARG A 17 -13.86 -2.66 -1.72
C ARG A 17 -14.18 -2.89 -3.19
N ALA A 18 -13.18 -2.82 -4.08
CA ALA A 18 -13.31 -3.16 -5.50
C ALA A 18 -13.33 -4.68 -5.74
N GLY A 19 -13.29 -5.50 -4.68
CA GLY A 19 -13.41 -6.95 -4.76
C GLY A 19 -12.11 -7.67 -5.07
N ALA A 20 -10.95 -7.00 -4.88
CA ALA A 20 -9.64 -7.63 -5.05
C ALA A 20 -9.50 -8.88 -4.18
N LYS A 21 -8.86 -9.91 -4.72
CA LYS A 21 -8.44 -11.13 -4.02
C LYS A 21 -6.96 -11.10 -3.68
N LEU A 22 -6.16 -10.40 -4.47
CA LEU A 22 -4.74 -10.20 -4.25
C LEU A 22 -4.41 -8.72 -4.35
N VAL A 23 -3.72 -8.19 -3.34
CA VAL A 23 -3.12 -6.86 -3.38
C VAL A 23 -1.62 -6.97 -3.10
N GLN A 24 -0.83 -6.41 -4.00
CA GLN A 24 0.63 -6.33 -3.91
C GLN A 24 1.02 -4.91 -3.53
N ILE A 25 1.87 -4.77 -2.52
CA ILE A 25 2.37 -3.50 -2.00
C ILE A 25 3.89 -3.55 -2.08
N ASP A 26 4.47 -2.78 -2.99
CA ASP A 26 5.90 -2.72 -3.25
C ASP A 26 6.43 -1.36 -2.82
N ILE A 27 7.36 -1.36 -1.86
CA ILE A 27 8.10 -0.18 -1.43
C ILE A 27 9.55 -0.35 -1.87
N SER A 28 10.11 0.69 -2.49
CA SER A 28 11.51 0.73 -2.90
C SER A 28 12.16 2.03 -2.46
N GLU A 29 13.20 1.89 -1.65
CA GLU A 29 14.05 2.97 -1.17
C GLU A 29 15.41 2.90 -1.85
N ASP A 30 15.77 3.98 -2.53
CA ASP A 30 17.08 4.17 -3.12
C ASP A 30 17.58 5.57 -2.75
N ARG A 31 18.42 5.63 -1.72
CA ARG A 31 19.01 6.88 -1.24
C ARG A 31 20.04 7.46 -2.20
N ASP A 32 20.67 6.61 -3.02
CA ASP A 32 21.69 7.02 -3.97
C ASP A 32 21.03 7.70 -5.18
N GLN A 33 19.83 7.26 -5.55
CA GLN A 33 18.95 7.92 -6.53
C GLN A 33 17.99 8.95 -5.92
N ASP A 34 18.13 9.27 -4.62
CA ASP A 34 17.27 10.19 -3.88
C ASP A 34 15.77 9.88 -4.08
N SER A 35 15.37 8.60 -3.99
CA SER A 35 14.01 8.19 -4.32
C SER A 35 13.39 7.20 -3.33
N LEU A 36 12.11 7.41 -3.07
CA LEU A 36 11.21 6.47 -2.42
C LEU A 36 10.04 6.21 -3.37
N THR A 37 9.78 4.97 -3.71
CA THR A 37 8.67 4.58 -4.58
C THR A 37 7.75 3.64 -3.84
N ILE A 38 6.44 3.92 -3.89
CA ILE A 38 5.38 3.06 -3.37
C ILE A 38 4.51 2.68 -4.56
N GLU A 39 4.39 1.38 -4.79
CA GLU A 39 3.55 0.80 -5.83
C GLU A 39 2.52 -0.14 -5.21
N ILE A 40 1.27 -0.01 -5.65
CA ILE A 40 0.17 -0.86 -5.19
C ILE A 40 -0.53 -1.41 -6.42
N THR A 41 -0.61 -2.74 -6.49
CA THR A 41 -1.27 -3.46 -7.59
C THR A 41 -2.36 -4.35 -7.02
N ASP A 42 -3.57 -4.28 -7.56
CA ASP A 42 -4.69 -5.15 -7.20
C ASP A 42 -5.32 -5.80 -8.42
N ASP A 43 -5.99 -6.93 -8.19
CA ASP A 43 -6.79 -7.68 -9.16
C ASP A 43 -8.30 -7.41 -9.04
N GLY A 44 -8.67 -6.25 -8.48
CA GLY A 44 -10.07 -5.87 -8.28
C GLY A 44 -10.81 -5.54 -9.57
N SER A 45 -12.00 -4.95 -9.45
CA SER A 45 -12.86 -4.67 -10.60
C SER A 45 -12.29 -3.71 -11.65
N GLY A 46 -11.19 -3.01 -11.33
CA GLY A 46 -10.64 -1.92 -12.13
C GLY A 46 -11.64 -0.78 -12.36
N MET A 47 -11.25 0.15 -13.23
CA MET A 47 -12.02 1.36 -13.53
C MET A 47 -12.29 1.51 -15.03
N GLU A 48 -13.44 2.07 -15.36
CA GLU A 48 -13.73 2.54 -16.71
C GLU A 48 -12.89 3.77 -17.05
N PRO A 49 -12.55 4.03 -18.33
CA PRO A 49 -11.77 5.20 -18.74
C PRO A 49 -12.34 6.54 -18.24
N GLU A 50 -13.67 6.68 -18.17
CA GLU A 50 -14.35 7.88 -17.69
C GLU A 50 -14.17 8.09 -16.18
N VAL A 51 -14.12 6.99 -15.43
CA VAL A 51 -13.86 7.00 -13.99
C VAL A 51 -12.39 7.33 -13.74
N LEU A 52 -11.47 6.68 -14.47
CA LEU A 52 -10.02 6.89 -14.35
C LEU A 52 -9.62 8.36 -14.55
N LYS A 53 -10.28 9.08 -15.45
CA LYS A 53 -10.06 10.53 -15.67
C LYS A 53 -10.45 11.40 -14.48
N LYS A 54 -11.33 10.90 -13.60
CA LYS A 54 -11.92 11.65 -12.47
C LYS A 54 -11.41 11.20 -11.11
N VAL A 55 -10.74 10.05 -10.99
CA VAL A 55 -10.36 9.50 -9.67
C VAL A 55 -9.33 10.32 -8.90
N LEU A 56 -8.67 11.27 -9.56
CA LEU A 56 -7.78 12.24 -8.92
C LEU A 56 -8.47 13.57 -8.59
N ASP A 57 -9.75 13.72 -8.93
CA ASP A 57 -10.56 14.87 -8.50
C ASP A 57 -10.94 14.70 -7.02
N PRO A 58 -10.54 15.62 -6.11
CA PRO A 58 -10.89 15.57 -4.70
C PRO A 58 -12.39 15.47 -4.40
N PHE A 59 -13.22 15.97 -5.31
CA PHE A 59 -14.68 15.99 -5.17
C PHE A 59 -15.36 14.76 -5.80
N TYR A 60 -14.61 13.92 -6.50
CA TYR A 60 -15.11 12.68 -7.05
C TYR A 60 -14.90 11.53 -6.05
N THR A 61 -15.98 10.91 -5.58
CA THR A 61 -15.90 9.71 -4.76
C THR A 61 -17.07 8.77 -4.99
N SER A 62 -16.81 7.47 -4.92
CA SER A 62 -17.82 6.42 -4.82
C SER A 62 -18.19 6.10 -3.37
N LYS A 63 -17.54 6.71 -2.37
CA LYS A 63 -17.81 6.47 -0.95
C LYS A 63 -19.09 7.21 -0.52
N THR A 64 -20.06 6.49 0.03
CA THR A 64 -21.36 7.04 0.49
C THR A 64 -21.28 7.73 1.86
N VAL A 65 -20.37 7.27 2.74
CA VAL A 65 -20.26 7.75 4.13
C VAL A 65 -19.24 8.89 4.27
N ARG A 66 -18.06 8.79 3.63
CA ARG A 66 -17.12 9.90 3.46
C ARG A 66 -17.30 10.48 2.06
N ARG A 67 -18.02 11.60 1.94
CA ARG A 67 -18.29 12.27 0.65
C ARG A 67 -17.07 12.93 -0.02
N VAL A 68 -15.87 12.74 0.53
CA VAL A 68 -14.63 13.30 -0.03
C VAL A 68 -13.68 12.14 -0.36
N GLY A 69 -13.30 12.04 -1.64
CA GLY A 69 -12.46 10.97 -2.19
C GLY A 69 -10.98 11.27 -2.01
N LEU A 70 -10.55 11.70 -0.82
CA LEU A 70 -9.23 12.34 -0.65
C LEU A 70 -8.03 11.39 -0.73
N GLY A 71 -8.19 10.07 -0.60
CA GLY A 71 -7.06 9.14 -0.54
C GLY A 71 -6.08 9.28 -1.72
N LEU A 72 -6.56 9.04 -2.94
CA LEU A 72 -5.74 9.13 -4.16
C LEU A 72 -5.30 10.57 -4.51
N PRO A 73 -6.18 11.60 -4.47
CA PRO A 73 -5.78 12.98 -4.71
C PRO A 73 -4.70 13.47 -3.73
N MET A 74 -4.81 13.15 -2.43
CA MET A 74 -3.83 13.56 -1.42
C MET A 74 -2.52 12.81 -1.59
N PHE A 75 -2.56 11.52 -1.94
CA PHE A 75 -1.36 10.75 -2.24
C PHE A 75 -0.63 11.28 -3.48
N SER A 76 -1.39 11.58 -4.55
CA SER A 76 -0.85 12.23 -5.75
C SER A 76 -0.23 13.59 -5.44
N HIS A 77 -0.89 14.40 -4.60
CA HIS A 77 -0.36 15.68 -4.17
C HIS A 77 0.89 15.53 -3.29
N ALA A 78 0.95 14.53 -2.40
CA ALA A 78 2.15 14.20 -1.61
C ALA A 78 3.36 13.87 -2.51
N ALA A 79 3.17 13.03 -3.52
CA ALA A 79 4.23 12.68 -4.45
C ALA A 79 4.69 13.90 -5.28
N LYS A 80 3.75 14.61 -5.90
CA LYS A 80 4.06 15.75 -6.78
C LYS A 80 4.68 16.94 -6.04
N ARG A 81 4.22 17.25 -4.82
CA ARG A 81 4.75 18.41 -4.05
C ARG A 81 6.20 18.22 -3.62
N THR A 82 6.66 16.98 -3.55
CA THR A 82 8.05 16.64 -3.18
C THR A 82 8.97 16.49 -4.40
N GLY A 83 8.53 16.96 -5.58
CA GLY A 83 9.28 16.83 -6.83
C GLY A 83 9.29 15.40 -7.40
N GLY A 84 8.39 14.54 -6.93
CA GLY A 84 8.21 13.18 -7.43
C GLY A 84 7.11 13.07 -8.49
N SER A 85 6.58 11.86 -8.67
CA SER A 85 5.57 11.56 -9.70
C SER A 85 4.46 10.65 -9.17
N PHE A 86 3.31 10.68 -9.82
CA PHE A 86 2.18 9.81 -9.49
C PHE A 86 1.52 9.33 -10.77
N SER A 87 1.32 8.02 -10.92
CA SER A 87 0.60 7.40 -12.03
C SER A 87 -0.44 6.40 -11.53
N ILE A 88 -1.48 6.22 -12.35
CA ILE A 88 -2.51 5.22 -12.13
C ILE A 88 -2.88 4.57 -13.47
N GLU A 89 -2.84 3.25 -13.49
CA GLU A 89 -3.19 2.41 -14.62
C GLU A 89 -4.31 1.47 -14.16
N SER A 90 -5.44 1.47 -14.84
CA SER A 90 -6.57 0.63 -14.46
C SER A 90 -7.38 0.25 -15.69
N VAL A 91 -7.81 -1.01 -15.73
CA VAL A 91 -8.66 -1.52 -16.81
C VAL A 91 -9.82 -2.26 -16.17
N LYS A 92 -11.05 -1.93 -16.60
CA LYS A 92 -12.24 -2.62 -16.12
C LYS A 92 -12.10 -4.14 -16.23
N GLY A 93 -12.32 -4.83 -15.11
CA GLY A 93 -12.24 -6.27 -14.98
C GLY A 93 -10.83 -6.86 -14.90
N LYS A 94 -9.77 -6.03 -14.87
CA LYS A 94 -8.37 -6.50 -14.79
C LYS A 94 -7.60 -6.02 -13.56
N GLY A 95 -8.16 -5.08 -12.79
CA GLY A 95 -7.49 -4.50 -11.63
C GLY A 95 -6.91 -3.11 -11.86
N THR A 96 -6.07 -2.69 -10.91
CA THR A 96 -5.49 -1.34 -10.85
C THR A 96 -4.04 -1.40 -10.38
N ARG A 97 -3.19 -0.57 -10.96
CA ARG A 97 -1.82 -0.32 -10.54
C ARG A 97 -1.63 1.16 -10.27
N ILE A 98 -1.14 1.51 -9.09
CA ILE A 98 -0.85 2.88 -8.66
C ILE A 98 0.63 2.94 -8.33
N SER A 99 1.32 3.97 -8.83
CA SER A 99 2.73 4.22 -8.52
C SER A 99 2.91 5.66 -8.05
N ALA A 100 3.49 5.83 -6.87
CA ALA A 100 3.83 7.11 -6.28
C ALA A 100 5.32 7.15 -5.96
N ARG A 101 6.04 8.06 -6.63
CA ARG A 101 7.47 8.31 -6.42
C ARG A 101 7.64 9.63 -5.69
N PHE A 102 8.59 9.66 -4.76
CA PHE A 102 8.95 10.80 -3.93
C PHE A 102 10.45 11.04 -4.04
N ARG A 103 10.91 12.28 -3.90
CA ARG A 103 12.33 12.56 -3.62
C ARG A 103 12.60 12.25 -2.16
N HIS A 104 13.50 11.31 -1.90
CA HIS A 104 13.70 10.75 -0.55
C HIS A 104 14.13 11.81 0.47
N SER A 105 15.00 12.74 0.08
CA SER A 105 15.56 13.80 0.93
C SER A 105 14.69 15.06 1.05
N HIS A 106 13.54 15.13 0.38
CA HIS A 106 12.71 16.34 0.38
C HIS A 106 12.14 16.64 1.77
N ILE A 107 12.25 17.89 2.24
CA ILE A 107 11.84 18.29 3.60
C ILE A 107 10.34 18.09 3.86
N ASP A 108 9.50 18.37 2.86
CA ASP A 108 8.05 18.16 2.95
C ASP A 108 7.60 16.72 2.68
N ARG A 109 8.54 15.77 2.48
CA ARG A 109 8.19 14.37 2.32
C ARG A 109 7.68 13.85 3.65
N GLN A 110 6.44 13.36 3.63
CA GLN A 110 5.85 12.66 4.77
C GLN A 110 6.71 11.42 5.10
N PRO A 111 6.92 11.11 6.39
CA PRO A 111 7.58 9.88 6.79
C PRO A 111 6.81 8.67 6.26
N LEU A 112 7.51 7.54 6.08
CA LEU A 112 6.86 6.32 5.61
C LEU A 112 5.80 5.87 6.61
N GLY A 113 6.12 5.88 7.90
CA GLY A 113 5.23 5.43 8.98
C GLY A 113 5.39 3.93 9.28
N ASP A 114 4.59 3.42 10.20
CA ASP A 114 4.67 2.02 10.64
C ASP A 114 3.95 1.09 9.64
N MET A 115 4.71 0.58 8.67
CA MET A 115 4.20 -0.36 7.67
C MET A 115 3.80 -1.72 8.26
N ALA A 116 4.42 -2.16 9.37
CA ALA A 116 4.03 -3.42 10.00
C ALA A 116 2.63 -3.32 10.59
N ASP A 117 2.33 -2.20 11.26
CA ASP A 117 1.01 -1.92 11.82
C ASP A 117 -0.04 -1.71 10.72
N THR A 118 0.32 -1.04 9.62
CA THR A 118 -0.55 -0.92 8.44
C THR A 118 -0.88 -2.29 7.84
N MET A 119 0.11 -3.15 7.62
CA MET A 119 -0.11 -4.50 7.09
C MET A 119 -0.99 -5.33 8.02
N VAL A 120 -0.72 -5.31 9.33
CA VAL A 120 -1.55 -6.01 10.32
C VAL A 120 -2.99 -5.51 10.34
N THR A 121 -3.18 -4.19 10.20
CA THR A 121 -4.53 -3.58 10.12
C THR A 121 -5.29 -4.08 8.90
N LEU A 122 -4.62 -4.17 7.74
CA LEU A 122 -5.20 -4.69 6.50
C LEU A 122 -5.56 -6.18 6.61
N ILE A 123 -4.64 -7.00 7.11
CA ILE A 123 -4.84 -8.46 7.27
C ILE A 123 -5.97 -8.73 8.28
N ALA A 124 -6.04 -7.98 9.37
CA ALA A 124 -7.09 -8.13 10.37
C ALA A 124 -8.47 -7.74 9.83
N GLY A 125 -8.54 -6.65 9.05
CA GLY A 125 -9.78 -6.10 8.50
C GLY A 125 -10.31 -6.84 7.27
N CYS A 126 -9.43 -7.50 6.50
CA CYS A 126 -9.77 -8.19 5.26
C CYS A 126 -9.08 -9.57 5.17
N PRO A 127 -9.37 -10.52 6.08
CA PRO A 127 -8.66 -11.81 6.14
C PRO A 127 -8.83 -12.68 4.88
N GLU A 128 -9.91 -12.48 4.14
CA GLU A 128 -10.20 -13.16 2.86
C GLU A 128 -9.38 -12.65 1.67
N VAL A 129 -8.72 -11.50 1.81
CA VAL A 129 -7.84 -10.93 0.78
C VAL A 129 -6.40 -11.38 1.08
N ASP A 130 -5.67 -11.68 0.02
CA ASP A 130 -4.24 -11.97 0.09
C ASP A 130 -3.42 -10.70 -0.14
N PHE A 131 -2.37 -10.55 0.65
CA PHE A 131 -1.44 -9.44 0.57
C PHE A 131 -0.03 -9.95 0.34
N VAL A 132 0.66 -9.33 -0.62
CA VAL A 132 2.11 -9.49 -0.81
C VAL A 132 2.74 -8.14 -0.53
N TYR A 133 3.51 -8.05 0.55
CA TYR A 133 4.27 -6.86 0.87
C TYR A 133 5.74 -7.10 0.57
N THR A 134 6.30 -6.24 -0.28
CA THR A 134 7.73 -6.23 -0.60
C THR A 134 8.31 -4.89 -0.22
N HIS A 135 9.41 -4.90 0.56
CA HIS A 135 10.19 -3.70 0.85
C HIS A 135 11.61 -3.91 0.36
N ARG A 136 12.09 -3.01 -0.49
CA ARG A 136 13.47 -2.99 -1.02
C ARG A 136 14.20 -1.77 -0.50
N ASN A 137 15.42 -1.96 -0.01
CA ASN A 137 16.33 -0.88 0.34
C ASN A 137 17.69 -1.20 -0.26
N ARG A 138 18.06 -0.46 -1.32
CA ARG A 138 19.20 -0.78 -2.20
C ARG A 138 19.09 -2.24 -2.71
N ASP A 139 20.07 -3.07 -2.40
CA ASP A 139 20.15 -4.47 -2.84
C ASP A 139 19.41 -5.45 -1.93
N ASN A 140 18.96 -4.99 -0.75
CA ASN A 140 18.28 -5.84 0.23
C ASN A 140 16.77 -5.81 0.00
N THR A 141 16.13 -6.98 0.14
CA THR A 141 14.69 -7.13 -0.07
C THR A 141 14.08 -7.98 1.04
N TYR A 142 13.00 -7.49 1.65
CA TYR A 142 12.13 -8.23 2.54
C TYR A 142 10.77 -8.46 1.87
N ILE A 143 10.22 -9.67 2.01
CA ILE A 143 8.92 -10.05 1.45
C ILE A 143 8.12 -10.80 2.50
N VAL A 144 6.84 -10.46 2.65
CA VAL A 144 5.84 -11.31 3.30
C VAL A 144 4.67 -11.54 2.34
N ASP A 145 4.28 -12.80 2.19
CA ASP A 145 3.15 -13.24 1.38
C ASP A 145 2.15 -13.97 2.26
N THR A 146 0.97 -13.39 2.45
CA THR A 146 -0.05 -14.00 3.31
C THR A 146 -0.54 -15.35 2.81
N ARG A 147 -0.37 -15.66 1.52
CA ARG A 147 -0.73 -16.98 0.97
C ARG A 147 0.21 -18.06 1.50
N GLU A 148 1.50 -17.75 1.61
CA GLU A 148 2.47 -18.67 2.21
C GLU A 148 2.20 -18.84 3.71
N VAL A 149 1.91 -17.74 4.42
CA VAL A 149 1.50 -17.82 5.83
C VAL A 149 0.25 -18.68 6.00
N LYS A 150 -0.81 -18.44 5.21
CA LYS A 150 -2.06 -19.23 5.28
C LYS A 150 -1.85 -20.73 5.04
N LYS A 151 -0.90 -21.14 4.20
CA LYS A 151 -0.59 -22.57 3.98
C LYS A 151 -0.05 -23.25 5.25
N GLU A 152 0.62 -22.51 6.12
CA GLU A 152 1.18 -23.03 7.37
C GLU A 152 0.17 -23.02 8.52
N LEU A 153 -0.96 -22.32 8.38
CA LEU A 153 -1.89 -22.06 9.48
C LEU A 153 -2.94 -23.14 9.74
N GLU A 154 -2.97 -24.25 9.00
CA GLU A 154 -4.01 -25.29 9.10
C GLU A 154 -5.42 -24.65 9.19
N ASP A 155 -6.12 -24.78 10.32
CA ASP A 155 -7.47 -24.24 10.55
C ASP A 155 -7.49 -22.89 11.30
N VAL A 156 -6.33 -22.31 11.61
CA VAL A 156 -6.23 -21.06 12.35
C VAL A 156 -6.42 -19.87 11.40
N PRO A 157 -7.42 -18.99 11.61
CA PRO A 157 -7.59 -17.80 10.79
C PRO A 157 -6.37 -16.87 10.87
N ILE A 158 -5.94 -16.30 9.74
CA ILE A 158 -4.79 -15.39 9.69
C ILE A 158 -4.99 -14.12 10.55
N ASN A 159 -6.23 -13.70 10.77
CA ASN A 159 -6.57 -12.57 11.65
C ASN A 159 -6.63 -12.94 13.14
N ASN A 160 -6.22 -14.16 13.52
CA ASN A 160 -6.03 -14.51 14.91
C ASN A 160 -4.97 -13.59 15.55
N THR A 161 -5.24 -13.07 16.75
CA THR A 161 -4.37 -12.09 17.42
C THR A 161 -2.92 -12.55 17.58
N ARG A 162 -2.67 -13.84 17.85
CA ARG A 162 -1.30 -14.37 17.98
C ARG A 162 -0.57 -14.39 16.64
N ILE A 163 -1.27 -14.73 15.57
CA ILE A 163 -0.73 -14.75 14.21
C ILE A 163 -0.45 -13.32 13.74
N LEU A 164 -1.37 -12.38 13.98
CA LEU A 164 -1.16 -10.96 13.68
C LEU A 164 0.04 -10.37 14.44
N GLN A 165 0.23 -10.77 15.70
CA GLN A 165 1.41 -10.37 16.47
C GLN A 165 2.69 -10.94 15.86
N PHE A 166 2.70 -12.23 15.47
CA PHE A 166 3.84 -12.84 14.80
C PHE A 166 4.19 -12.12 13.49
N ILE A 167 3.20 -11.88 12.62
CA ILE A 167 3.39 -11.16 11.35
C ILE A 167 3.95 -9.75 11.60
N ARG A 168 3.45 -9.03 12.62
CA ARG A 168 3.95 -7.71 13.00
C ARG A 168 5.45 -7.74 13.30
N GLU A 169 5.86 -8.65 14.18
CA GLU A 169 7.25 -8.76 14.61
C GLU A 169 8.15 -9.23 13.48
N ASP A 170 7.67 -10.14 12.63
CA ASP A 170 8.40 -10.59 11.44
C ASP A 170 8.68 -9.43 10.47
N ILE A 171 7.66 -8.62 10.17
CA ILE A 171 7.84 -7.42 9.31
C ILE A 171 8.82 -6.44 9.96
N LYS A 172 8.66 -6.12 11.26
CA LYS A 172 9.56 -5.18 11.95
C LYS A 172 11.01 -5.67 11.93
N LYS A 173 11.21 -6.96 12.16
CA LYS A 173 12.54 -7.59 12.10
C LYS A 173 13.11 -7.53 10.68
N GLY A 174 12.33 -7.93 9.68
CA GLY A 174 12.74 -7.91 8.27
C GLY A 174 13.11 -6.52 7.77
N LEU A 175 12.33 -5.50 8.11
CA LEU A 175 12.64 -4.11 7.78
C LEU A 175 13.96 -3.64 8.42
N LYS A 176 14.21 -4.02 9.67
CA LYS A 176 15.49 -3.73 10.34
C LYS A 176 16.67 -4.44 9.68
N GLU A 177 16.50 -5.70 9.25
CA GLU A 177 17.55 -6.47 8.57
C GLU A 177 17.94 -5.87 7.21
N ILE A 178 16.99 -5.27 6.49
CA ILE A 178 17.28 -4.56 5.23
C ILE A 178 17.68 -3.09 5.45
N GLY A 179 17.76 -2.62 6.70
CA GLY A 179 18.12 -1.23 7.04
C GLY A 179 17.07 -0.18 6.67
N ALA A 180 15.79 -0.58 6.65
CA ALA A 180 14.63 0.25 6.37
C ALA A 180 13.71 0.39 7.60
N ASP A 181 14.30 0.41 8.80
CA ASP A 181 13.59 0.75 10.02
C ASP A 181 13.32 2.27 10.06
N HIS A 182 12.04 2.64 10.10
CA HIS A 182 11.56 4.03 10.20
C HIS A 182 10.84 4.27 11.52
#